data_AF-A0AAV4I693-F1
#
_entry.id   AF-A0AAV4I693-F1
#
_cell.length_a   1.000
_cell.length_b   1.000
_cell.length_c   1.000
_cell.angle_alpha   90.00
_cell.angle_beta   90.00
_cell.angle_gamma   90.00
#
_symmetry.space_group_name_H-M   'P 1'
#
loop_
_entity.id
_entity.type
_entity.pdbx_description
1 polymer ?
#
loop_
_entity_poly.entity_id
_entity_poly.type
_entity_poly.pdbx_seq_one_letter_code
_entity_poly.pdbx_strand_id
1 'polypeptide(L)'
;MKSKASSAPTQNMSSERALGCLDRMWRQAPNDTMGFLSGKLKAKLNDTLGWLEAKPSFETDKLIQFVITEANGDRAKKLLEHRQLLSEIGERRLNVEAQRAKTTKNYQVKQIKLFFKTKGVGRLSVEFKNPISDFLCSPDTVVGALTIYKTDEGEKYACIQHIKKDLKLKLSFRELHETESSSIDKVVASSKFYADVVLGQVVF
;
A
#
# COMPACT_ATOMS: atom_id res chain seq x y z
N MET A 1 29.73 14.07 44.45
CA MET A 1 28.63 13.97 43.48
C MET A 1 28.94 14.90 42.31
N LYS A 2 29.29 14.36 41.13
CA LYS A 2 29.48 15.17 39.91
C LYS A 2 28.11 15.43 39.30
N SER A 3 27.74 16.71 39.14
CA SER A 3 26.46 17.12 38.56
C SER A 3 26.38 16.69 37.09
N LYS A 4 25.41 15.84 36.77
CA LYS A 4 25.02 15.48 35.39
C LYS A 4 24.24 16.64 34.73
N ALA A 5 24.81 17.84 34.74
CA ALA A 5 24.23 19.03 34.13
C ALA A 5 25.24 19.77 33.21
N SER A 6 26.35 19.14 32.86
CA SER A 6 27.32 19.70 31.90
C SER A 6 27.08 19.22 30.45
N SER A 7 25.98 18.52 30.17
CA SER A 7 25.71 17.90 28.87
C SER A 7 24.78 18.72 27.96
N ALA A 8 24.33 19.89 28.39
CA ALA A 8 23.74 20.88 27.49
C ALA A 8 24.84 21.88 27.10
N PRO A 9 25.12 22.11 25.80
CA PRO A 9 26.07 23.14 25.42
C PRO A 9 25.53 24.48 25.92
N THR A 10 26.39 25.29 26.54
CA THR A 10 26.11 26.71 26.81
C THR A 10 25.58 27.33 25.52
N GLN A 11 24.31 27.75 25.53
CA GLN A 11 23.58 28.46 24.46
C GLN A 11 24.45 28.79 23.24
N ASN A 12 24.27 28.03 22.16
CA ASN A 12 25.01 28.30 20.93
C ASN A 12 24.40 29.55 20.28
N MET A 13 24.83 30.74 20.74
CA MET A 13 24.41 32.06 20.26
C MET A 13 24.42 32.15 18.73
N SER A 14 25.29 31.40 18.05
CA SER A 14 25.33 31.30 16.59
C SER A 14 24.06 30.67 16.02
N SER A 15 23.58 29.58 16.62
CA SER A 15 22.35 28.90 16.21
C SER A 15 21.09 29.75 16.45
N GLU A 16 21.03 30.47 17.58
CA GLU A 16 19.92 31.39 17.87
C GLU A 16 19.90 32.57 16.90
N ARG A 17 21.07 33.13 16.57
CA ARG A 17 21.19 34.17 15.54
C ARG A 17 20.77 33.66 14.16
N ALA A 18 21.17 32.45 13.79
CA ALA A 18 20.76 31.82 12.54
C ALA A 18 19.24 31.63 12.47
N LEU A 19 18.62 31.15 13.55
CA LEU A 19 17.17 30.99 13.66
C LEU A 19 16.43 32.33 13.59
N GLY A 20 16.89 33.35 14.34
CA GLY A 20 16.28 34.68 14.29
C GLY A 20 16.39 35.34 12.92
N CYS A 21 17.51 35.14 12.21
CA CYS A 21 17.65 35.59 10.83
C CYS A 21 16.72 34.85 9.88
N LEU A 22 16.59 33.52 10.04
CA LEU A 22 15.69 32.71 9.23
C LEU A 22 14.22 33.11 9.44
N ASP A 23 13.78 33.26 10.70
CA ASP A 23 12.41 33.69 11.04
C ASP A 23 12.09 35.06 10.42
N ARG A 24 13.02 36.02 10.53
CA ARG A 24 12.87 37.32 9.87
C ARG A 24 12.73 37.19 8.36
N MET A 25 13.58 36.40 7.70
CA MET A 25 13.53 36.21 6.25
C MET A 25 12.24 35.51 5.80
N TRP A 26 11.80 34.50 6.56
CA TRP A 26 10.54 33.78 6.32
C TRP A 26 9.33 34.71 6.37
N ARG A 27 9.27 35.60 7.38
CA ARG A 27 8.17 36.58 7.50
C ARG A 27 8.18 37.63 6.39
N GLN A 28 9.35 38.00 5.88
CA GLN A 28 9.49 38.97 4.80
C GLN A 28 9.17 38.38 3.42
N ALA A 29 9.42 37.09 3.22
CA ALA A 29 9.22 36.40 1.96
C ALA A 29 8.57 35.02 2.19
N PRO A 30 7.27 34.98 2.54
CA PRO A 30 6.58 33.73 2.88
C PRO A 30 6.39 32.79 1.68
N ASN A 31 6.48 33.33 0.46
CA ASN A 31 6.35 32.57 -0.78
C ASN A 31 7.68 31.92 -1.23
N ASP A 32 8.80 32.27 -0.59
CA ASP A 32 10.09 31.71 -0.93
C ASP A 32 10.23 30.27 -0.43
N THR A 33 10.87 29.42 -1.23
CA THR A 33 11.14 28.04 -0.80
C THR A 33 12.11 28.02 0.38
N MET A 34 11.92 27.07 1.30
CA MET A 34 12.84 26.88 2.44
C MET A 34 14.29 26.66 1.97
N GLY A 35 14.49 26.03 0.80
CA GLY A 35 15.80 25.87 0.19
C GLY A 35 16.46 27.21 -0.18
N PHE A 36 15.68 28.15 -0.74
CA PHE A 36 16.16 29.49 -1.06
C PHE A 36 16.51 30.28 0.20
N LEU A 37 15.63 30.29 1.20
CA LEU A 37 15.84 30.98 2.47
C LEU A 37 17.07 30.44 3.23
N SER A 38 17.23 29.11 3.25
CA SER A 38 18.42 28.45 3.81
C SER A 38 19.70 28.83 3.06
N GLY A 39 19.66 28.86 1.72
CA GLY A 39 20.78 29.30 0.90
C GLY A 39 21.18 30.75 1.19
N LYS A 40 20.20 31.65 1.27
CA LYS A 40 20.40 33.08 1.59
C LYS A 40 20.97 33.28 2.99
N LEU A 41 20.48 32.52 3.97
CA LEU A 41 21.01 32.55 5.34
C LEU A 41 22.48 32.11 5.37
N LYS A 42 22.82 31.01 4.71
CA LYS A 42 24.19 30.51 4.63
C LYS A 42 25.11 31.50 3.92
N ALA A 43 24.65 32.09 2.83
CA ALA A 43 25.39 33.12 2.11
C ALA A 43 25.72 34.32 3.00
N LYS A 44 24.75 34.75 3.81
CA LYS A 44 24.92 35.84 4.77
C LYS A 44 25.83 35.49 5.94
N LEU A 45 25.69 34.29 6.51
CA LEU A 45 26.49 33.87 7.67
C LEU A 45 27.96 33.62 7.30
N ASN A 46 28.23 33.14 6.09
CA ASN A 46 29.57 32.83 5.61
C ASN A 46 30.21 33.95 4.79
N ASP A 47 29.54 35.11 4.68
CA ASP A 47 29.95 36.25 3.85
C ASP A 47 30.36 35.86 2.42
N THR A 48 29.57 34.97 1.81
CA THR A 48 29.94 34.39 0.51
C THR A 48 29.91 35.42 -0.60
N LEU A 49 29.07 36.45 -0.48
CA LEU A 49 28.98 37.53 -1.47
C LEU A 49 30.22 38.42 -1.42
N GLY A 50 30.67 38.84 -0.23
CA GLY A 50 31.91 39.61 -0.10
C GLY A 50 33.13 38.84 -0.62
N TRP A 51 33.19 37.53 -0.34
CA TRP A 51 34.23 36.65 -0.90
C TRP A 51 34.17 36.54 -2.44
N LEU A 52 32.97 36.52 -3.01
CA LEU A 52 32.76 36.41 -4.46
C LEU A 52 33.07 37.73 -5.18
N GLU A 53 32.73 38.87 -4.57
CA GLU A 53 33.01 40.22 -5.07
C GLU A 53 34.51 40.54 -5.06
N ALA A 54 35.28 39.94 -4.14
CA ALA A 54 36.72 40.09 -4.07
C ALA A 54 37.49 39.37 -5.21
N LYS A 55 36.80 38.55 -6.02
CA LYS A 55 37.41 37.77 -7.11
C LYS A 55 37.33 38.49 -8.45
N PRO A 56 38.26 38.20 -9.39
CA PRO A 56 38.16 38.66 -10.76
C PRO A 56 36.86 38.14 -11.42
N SER A 57 36.21 38.99 -12.22
CA SER A 57 34.91 38.68 -12.87
C SER A 57 34.89 37.33 -13.58
N PHE A 58 35.97 36.97 -14.27
CA PHE A 58 36.07 35.71 -15.00
C PHE A 58 36.05 34.47 -14.11
N GLU A 59 36.66 34.53 -12.92
CA GLU A 59 36.61 33.42 -11.96
C GLU A 59 35.23 33.31 -11.32
N THR A 60 34.61 34.45 -11.05
CA THR A 60 33.25 34.53 -10.50
C THR A 60 32.24 33.88 -11.44
N ASP A 61 32.28 34.21 -12.73
CA ASP A 61 31.38 33.63 -13.73
C ASP A 61 31.55 32.11 -13.84
N LYS A 62 32.80 31.62 -13.84
CA LYS A 62 33.08 30.17 -13.83
C LYS A 62 32.51 29.46 -12.60
N LEU A 63 32.68 30.06 -11.42
CA LEU A 63 32.16 29.50 -10.17
C LEU A 63 30.63 29.47 -10.16
N ILE A 64 29.98 30.54 -10.64
CA ILE A 64 28.52 30.59 -10.75
C ILE A 64 28.03 29.49 -11.69
N GLN A 65 28.63 29.34 -12.87
CA GLN A 65 28.26 28.30 -13.83
C GLN A 65 28.44 26.90 -13.24
N PHE A 66 29.55 26.65 -12.55
CA PHE A 66 29.81 25.38 -11.87
C PHE A 66 28.73 25.05 -10.82
N VAL A 67 28.37 26.02 -9.96
CA VAL A 67 27.34 25.83 -8.94
C VAL A 67 25.97 25.57 -9.57
N ILE A 68 25.64 26.25 -10.68
CA ILE A 68 24.39 26.00 -11.42
C ILE A 68 24.36 24.58 -11.97
N THR A 69 25.46 24.11 -12.59
CA THR A 69 25.53 22.75 -13.14
C THR A 69 25.39 21.68 -12.07
N GLU A 70 26.09 21.83 -10.94
CA GLU A 70 25.99 20.91 -9.80
C GLU A 70 24.59 20.93 -9.17
N ALA A 71 24.01 22.11 -8.96
CA ALA A 71 22.66 22.24 -8.39
C ALA A 71 21.60 21.58 -9.28
N ASN A 72 21.73 21.68 -10.61
CA ASN A 72 20.84 21.00 -11.54
C ASN A 72 21.03 19.47 -11.50
N GLY A 73 22.27 18.99 -11.39
CA GLY A 73 22.56 17.57 -11.19
C GLY A 73 21.93 17.02 -9.92
N ASP A 74 22.07 17.72 -8.79
CA ASP A 74 21.49 17.33 -7.51
C ASP A 74 19.95 17.36 -7.52
N ARG A 75 19.35 18.35 -8.19
CA ARG A 75 17.88 18.37 -8.38
C ARG A 75 17.43 17.15 -9.15
N ALA A 76 18.11 16.78 -10.22
CA ALA A 76 17.77 15.60 -11.02
C ALA A 76 17.87 14.31 -10.19
N LYS A 77 18.95 14.14 -9.41
CA LYS A 77 19.13 12.99 -8.50
C LYS A 77 18.00 12.88 -7.48
N LYS A 78 17.68 13.98 -6.78
CA LYS A 78 16.59 13.99 -5.79
C LYS A 78 15.23 13.68 -6.40
N LEU A 79 14.98 14.13 -7.63
CA LEU A 79 13.73 13.86 -8.35
C LEU A 79 13.62 12.37 -8.70
N LEU A 80 14.75 11.75 -9.08
CA LEU A 80 14.83 10.31 -9.33
C LEU A 80 14.61 9.49 -8.05
N GLU A 81 15.29 9.85 -6.95
CA GLU A 81 15.11 9.22 -5.63
C GLU A 81 13.66 9.33 -5.16
N HIS A 82 13.04 10.51 -5.30
CA HIS A 82 11.65 10.71 -4.92
C HIS A 82 10.69 9.82 -5.74
N ARG A 83 10.94 9.66 -7.05
CA ARG A 83 10.15 8.74 -7.89
C ARG A 83 10.31 7.29 -7.44
N GLN A 84 11.52 6.86 -7.13
CA GLN A 84 11.78 5.51 -6.61
C GLN A 84 11.07 5.27 -5.28
N LEU A 85 11.15 6.23 -4.36
CA LEU A 85 10.44 6.17 -3.07
C LEU A 85 8.93 6.08 -3.24
N LEU A 86 8.35 6.87 -4.16
CA LEU A 86 6.91 6.80 -4.43
C LEU A 86 6.51 5.42 -4.99
N SER A 87 7.33 4.84 -5.88
CA SER A 87 7.11 3.48 -6.39
C SER A 87 7.12 2.46 -5.27
N GLU A 88 8.15 2.49 -4.41
CA GLU A 88 8.29 1.58 -3.29
C GLU A 88 7.13 1.72 -2.28
N ILE A 89 6.69 2.96 -1.99
CA ILE A 89 5.53 3.21 -1.15
C ILE A 89 4.27 2.59 -1.77
N GLY A 90 4.10 2.71 -3.09
CA GLY A 90 3.01 2.08 -3.83
C GLY A 90 3.00 0.56 -3.65
N GLU A 91 4.13 -0.09 -3.89
CA GLU A 91 4.28 -1.55 -3.73
C GLU A 91 4.02 -2.00 -2.29
N ARG A 92 4.54 -1.27 -1.29
CA ARG A 92 4.30 -1.55 0.12
C ARG A 92 2.82 -1.45 0.48
N ARG A 93 2.09 -0.47 -0.06
CA ARG A 93 0.64 -0.34 0.17
C ARG A 93 -0.14 -1.53 -0.37
N LEU A 94 0.14 -1.94 -1.61
CA LEU A 94 -0.47 -3.13 -2.23
C LEU A 94 -0.20 -4.40 -1.40
N ASN A 95 1.03 -4.57 -0.93
CA ASN A 95 1.40 -5.71 -0.09
C ASN A 95 0.66 -5.72 1.25
N VAL A 96 0.51 -4.56 1.90
CA VAL A 96 -0.26 -4.43 3.15
C VAL A 96 -1.74 -4.74 2.92
N GLU A 97 -2.33 -4.25 1.83
CA GLU A 97 -3.71 -4.54 1.47
C GLU A 97 -3.93 -6.04 1.21
N ALA A 98 -3.03 -6.68 0.45
CA ALA A 98 -3.07 -8.13 0.23
C ALA A 98 -2.95 -8.93 1.54
N GLN A 99 -2.10 -8.50 2.47
CA GLN A 99 -1.98 -9.12 3.79
C GLN A 99 -3.25 -8.95 4.64
N ARG A 100 -3.87 -7.76 4.62
CA ARG A 100 -5.15 -7.50 5.29
C ARG A 100 -6.29 -8.36 4.72
N ALA A 101 -6.36 -8.49 3.39
CA ALA A 101 -7.33 -9.36 2.75
C ALA A 101 -7.12 -10.83 3.15
N LYS A 102 -5.87 -11.31 3.15
CA LYS A 102 -5.52 -12.69 3.54
C LYS A 102 -5.84 -12.98 5.00
N THR A 103 -5.55 -12.07 5.92
CA THR A 103 -5.84 -12.23 7.35
C THR A 103 -7.35 -12.26 7.62
N THR A 104 -8.12 -11.37 7.00
CA THR A 104 -9.59 -11.36 7.07
C THR A 104 -10.19 -12.66 6.56
N LYS A 105 -9.74 -13.13 5.39
CA LYS A 105 -10.15 -14.41 4.80
C LYS A 105 -9.82 -15.59 5.72
N ASN A 106 -8.62 -15.65 6.27
CA ASN A 106 -8.21 -16.71 7.19
C ASN A 106 -9.06 -16.74 8.48
N TYR A 107 -9.42 -15.57 9.01
CA TYR A 107 -10.31 -15.47 10.17
C TYR A 107 -11.70 -16.07 9.86
N GLN A 108 -12.31 -15.68 8.74
CA GLN A 108 -13.61 -16.21 8.33
C GLN A 108 -13.56 -17.71 8.06
N VAL A 109 -12.51 -18.22 7.39
CA VAL A 109 -12.32 -19.67 7.18
C VAL A 109 -12.25 -20.41 8.51
N LYS A 110 -11.58 -19.86 9.53
CA LYS A 110 -11.54 -20.47 10.88
C LYS A 110 -12.92 -20.51 11.53
N GLN A 111 -13.68 -19.42 11.45
CA GLN A 111 -15.05 -19.35 11.99
C GLN A 111 -15.98 -20.37 11.31
N ILE A 112 -15.92 -20.48 9.98
CA ILE A 112 -16.72 -21.45 9.22
C ILE A 112 -16.30 -22.89 9.54
N LYS A 113 -15.00 -23.17 9.69
CA LYS A 113 -14.52 -24.49 10.12
C LYS A 113 -15.01 -24.86 11.52
N LEU A 114 -15.00 -23.91 12.46
CA LEU A 114 -15.54 -24.11 13.80
C LEU A 114 -17.04 -24.40 13.74
N PHE A 115 -17.79 -23.62 12.96
CA PHE A 115 -19.22 -23.84 12.74
C PHE A 115 -19.53 -25.24 12.20
N PHE A 116 -18.79 -25.70 11.19
CA PHE A 116 -18.96 -27.04 10.64
C PHE A 116 -18.70 -28.15 11.66
N LYS A 117 -17.72 -27.96 12.56
CA LYS A 117 -17.44 -28.91 13.63
C LYS A 117 -18.56 -28.96 14.68
N THR A 118 -19.18 -27.83 14.99
CA THR A 118 -20.15 -27.73 16.11
C THR A 118 -21.61 -27.99 15.71
N LYS A 119 -22.06 -27.51 14.54
CA LYS A 119 -23.49 -27.50 14.17
C LYS A 119 -23.82 -28.33 12.92
N GLY A 120 -22.81 -28.83 12.20
CA GLY A 120 -22.99 -29.53 10.92
C GLY A 120 -23.37 -28.59 9.76
N VAL A 121 -23.20 -29.06 8.52
CA VAL A 121 -23.38 -28.24 7.29
C VAL A 121 -24.84 -27.78 7.11
N GLY A 122 -25.81 -28.55 7.59
CA GLY A 122 -27.25 -28.33 7.33
C GLY A 122 -27.91 -27.13 8.03
N ARG A 123 -27.21 -26.40 8.92
CA ARG A 123 -27.76 -25.24 9.65
C ARG A 123 -27.22 -23.87 9.20
N LEU A 124 -26.36 -23.81 8.18
CA LEU A 124 -25.82 -22.54 7.67
C LEU A 124 -26.88 -21.62 7.06
N SER A 125 -28.02 -22.14 6.60
CA SER A 125 -29.08 -21.37 5.95
C SER A 125 -29.83 -20.41 6.87
N VAL A 126 -29.81 -20.61 8.19
CA VAL A 126 -30.70 -19.89 9.11
C VAL A 126 -30.02 -18.69 9.78
N GLU A 127 -28.70 -18.75 10.00
CA GLU A 127 -27.97 -17.68 10.71
C GLU A 127 -27.29 -16.67 9.76
N PHE A 128 -27.04 -17.02 8.49
CA PHE A 128 -26.55 -16.09 7.46
C PHE A 128 -27.72 -15.65 6.56
N LYS A 129 -28.30 -14.47 6.82
CA LYS A 129 -29.32 -13.88 5.94
C LYS A 129 -28.72 -13.61 4.54
N ASN A 130 -29.17 -14.35 3.52
CA ASN A 130 -28.76 -14.37 2.08
C ASN A 130 -27.35 -14.95 1.79
N PRO A 131 -27.00 -15.40 0.56
CA PRO A 131 -27.68 -16.15 -0.53
C PRO A 131 -27.39 -17.67 -0.44
N ILE A 132 -26.96 -18.13 0.74
CA ILE A 132 -26.52 -19.51 0.99
C ILE A 132 -27.70 -20.49 1.08
N SER A 133 -28.91 -20.00 1.39
CA SER A 133 -30.13 -20.81 1.43
C SER A 133 -30.50 -21.41 0.08
N ASP A 134 -30.23 -20.69 -1.01
CA ASP A 134 -30.55 -21.12 -2.38
C ASP A 134 -29.54 -22.18 -2.89
N PHE A 135 -28.39 -22.30 -2.20
CA PHE A 135 -27.37 -23.31 -2.45
C PHE A 135 -27.68 -24.69 -1.85
N LEU A 136 -28.57 -24.75 -0.86
CA LEU A 136 -28.95 -25.99 -0.18
C LEU A 136 -30.22 -26.61 -0.80
N CYS A 137 -30.37 -26.52 -2.12
CA CYS A 137 -31.36 -27.31 -2.84
C CYS A 137 -31.00 -28.80 -2.73
N SER A 138 -31.69 -29.45 -1.80
CA SER A 138 -31.54 -30.84 -1.35
C SER A 138 -30.25 -31.12 -0.57
N PRO A 139 -30.33 -31.85 0.57
CA PRO A 139 -29.17 -32.32 1.32
C PRO A 139 -28.29 -33.30 0.52
N ASP A 140 -28.72 -33.72 -0.69
CA ASP A 140 -28.14 -34.86 -1.37
C ASP A 140 -27.35 -34.59 -2.64
N THR A 141 -27.52 -33.45 -3.30
CA THR A 141 -26.80 -33.12 -4.55
C THR A 141 -26.84 -31.63 -4.82
N VAL A 142 -25.74 -30.91 -4.57
CA VAL A 142 -25.51 -29.62 -5.23
C VAL A 142 -24.90 -29.92 -6.59
N VAL A 143 -25.72 -29.85 -7.63
CA VAL A 143 -25.32 -29.86 -9.03
C VAL A 143 -26.09 -28.71 -9.68
N GLY A 144 -25.39 -27.67 -10.16
CA GLY A 144 -25.95 -26.83 -11.22
C GLY A 144 -26.03 -25.31 -11.02
N ALA A 145 -25.60 -24.71 -9.90
CA ALA A 145 -25.55 -23.24 -9.84
C ALA A 145 -24.33 -22.71 -10.61
N LEU A 146 -24.58 -22.00 -11.71
CA LEU A 146 -23.57 -21.24 -12.46
C LEU A 146 -23.34 -19.91 -11.72
N THR A 147 -22.15 -19.70 -11.16
CA THR A 147 -21.83 -18.50 -10.37
C THR A 147 -20.69 -17.71 -10.98
N ILE A 148 -20.73 -16.39 -10.89
CA ILE A 148 -19.63 -15.52 -11.30
C ILE A 148 -18.59 -15.48 -10.18
N TYR A 149 -17.44 -16.09 -10.42
CA TYR A 149 -16.28 -16.05 -9.53
C TYR A 149 -15.34 -14.94 -9.97
N LYS A 150 -15.06 -13.99 -9.07
CA LYS A 150 -14.07 -12.94 -9.32
C LYS A 150 -12.69 -13.49 -8.98
N THR A 151 -11.88 -13.73 -10.00
CA THR A 151 -10.46 -14.07 -9.85
C THR A 151 -9.59 -12.87 -10.19
N ASP A 152 -8.29 -12.97 -9.89
CA ASP A 152 -7.30 -11.95 -10.25
C ASP A 152 -7.18 -11.77 -11.78
N GLU A 153 -7.68 -12.75 -12.57
CA GLU A 153 -7.69 -12.77 -14.04
C GLU A 153 -9.01 -12.25 -14.65
N GLY A 154 -10.03 -11.94 -13.84
CA GLY A 154 -11.33 -11.47 -14.30
C GLY A 154 -12.52 -12.26 -13.75
N GLU A 155 -13.71 -12.01 -14.30
CA GLU A 155 -14.94 -12.72 -13.94
C GLU A 155 -15.04 -14.05 -14.71
N LYS A 156 -15.09 -15.17 -13.98
CA LYS A 156 -15.21 -16.52 -14.54
C LYS A 156 -16.49 -17.20 -14.08
N TYR A 157 -17.14 -17.98 -14.93
CA TYR A 157 -18.32 -18.73 -14.53
C TYR A 157 -17.90 -20.07 -13.93
N ALA A 158 -18.46 -20.44 -12.79
CA ALA A 158 -18.15 -21.68 -12.10
C ALA A 158 -19.42 -22.49 -11.86
N CYS A 159 -19.39 -23.77 -12.24
CA CYS A 159 -20.38 -24.75 -11.81
C CYS A 159 -19.87 -25.47 -10.55
N ILE A 160 -20.76 -25.70 -9.59
CA ILE A 160 -20.41 -26.21 -8.27
C ILE A 160 -20.98 -27.61 -8.08
N GLN A 161 -20.10 -28.56 -7.75
CA GLN A 161 -20.46 -29.93 -7.39
C GLN A 161 -19.98 -30.25 -5.97
N HIS A 162 -20.88 -30.72 -5.11
CA HIS A 162 -20.53 -31.08 -3.73
C HIS A 162 -19.94 -32.49 -3.61
N ILE A 163 -18.73 -32.62 -3.06
CA ILE A 163 -18.10 -33.92 -2.77
C ILE A 163 -18.33 -34.24 -1.29
N LYS A 164 -19.42 -34.98 -1.02
CA LYS A 164 -19.93 -35.27 0.33
C LYS A 164 -18.93 -35.91 1.30
N LYS A 165 -18.06 -36.82 0.82
CA LYS A 165 -17.19 -37.59 1.72
C LYS A 165 -16.11 -36.76 2.43
N ASP A 166 -15.74 -35.61 1.88
CA ASP A 166 -14.52 -34.91 2.28
C ASP A 166 -14.71 -33.43 2.71
N LEU A 167 -15.95 -32.94 2.82
CA LEU A 167 -16.21 -31.49 2.98
C LEU A 167 -15.50 -30.65 1.91
N LYS A 168 -15.42 -31.17 0.68
CA LYS A 168 -14.81 -30.51 -0.48
C LYS A 168 -15.88 -30.20 -1.52
N LEU A 169 -15.65 -29.15 -2.28
CA LEU A 169 -16.44 -28.75 -3.44
C LEU A 169 -15.54 -28.86 -4.66
N LYS A 170 -16.09 -29.38 -5.75
CA LYS A 170 -15.48 -29.31 -7.07
C LYS A 170 -16.08 -28.11 -7.79
N LEU A 171 -15.22 -27.16 -8.16
CA LEU A 171 -15.56 -25.98 -8.95
C LEU A 171 -15.08 -26.24 -10.38
N SER A 172 -15.99 -26.27 -11.34
CA SER A 172 -15.65 -26.38 -12.76
C SER A 172 -15.79 -25.00 -13.40
N PHE A 173 -14.66 -24.36 -13.71
CA PHE A 173 -14.65 -23.03 -14.32
C PHE A 173 -14.86 -23.13 -15.84
N ARG A 174 -15.68 -22.23 -16.39
CA ARG A 174 -16.00 -22.11 -17.81
C ARG A 174 -15.99 -20.64 -18.22
N GLU A 175 -15.54 -20.35 -19.44
CA GLU A 175 -15.83 -19.07 -20.10
C GLU A 175 -17.20 -19.16 -20.80
N LEU A 176 -17.90 -18.02 -20.92
CA LEU A 176 -19.31 -17.93 -21.35
C LEU A 176 -19.57 -18.55 -22.75
N HIS A 177 -18.52 -18.81 -23.53
CA HIS A 177 -18.59 -19.28 -24.91
C HIS A 177 -17.87 -20.60 -25.19
N GLU A 178 -17.36 -21.31 -24.18
CA GLU A 178 -16.64 -22.58 -24.39
C GLU A 178 -17.49 -23.82 -24.09
N THR A 179 -17.30 -24.88 -24.87
CA THR A 179 -17.93 -26.19 -24.69
C THR A 179 -17.39 -26.92 -23.44
N GLU A 180 -18.15 -27.89 -22.92
CA GLU A 180 -17.85 -28.59 -21.65
C GLU A 180 -16.45 -29.22 -21.56
N SER A 181 -15.80 -29.45 -22.71
CA SER A 181 -14.49 -30.08 -22.84
C SER A 181 -13.29 -29.21 -22.40
N SER A 182 -13.45 -27.89 -22.20
CA SER A 182 -12.36 -27.00 -21.77
C SER A 182 -12.39 -26.64 -20.27
N SER A 183 -13.32 -27.20 -19.50
CA SER A 183 -13.50 -26.77 -18.12
C SER A 183 -12.32 -27.12 -17.22
N ILE A 184 -11.82 -26.14 -16.46
CA ILE A 184 -10.78 -26.37 -15.46
C ILE A 184 -11.45 -26.75 -14.15
N ASP A 185 -11.26 -28.00 -13.74
CA ASP A 185 -11.76 -28.52 -12.48
C ASP A 185 -10.81 -28.18 -11.33
N LYS A 186 -11.34 -27.53 -10.29
CA LYS A 186 -10.61 -27.22 -9.06
C LYS A 186 -11.35 -27.72 -7.84
N VAL A 187 -10.70 -28.59 -7.08
CA VAL A 187 -11.23 -29.06 -5.80
C VAL A 187 -10.84 -28.07 -4.70
N VAL A 188 -11.83 -27.52 -4.01
CA VAL A 188 -11.68 -26.52 -2.96
C VAL A 188 -12.36 -26.99 -1.68
N ALA A 189 -11.77 -26.70 -0.53
CA ALA A 189 -12.42 -26.99 0.75
C ALA A 189 -13.70 -26.15 0.91
N SER A 190 -14.80 -26.76 1.37
CA SER A 190 -16.09 -26.06 1.52
C SER A 190 -15.97 -24.81 2.38
N SER A 191 -15.20 -24.88 3.49
CA SER A 191 -14.93 -23.72 4.35
C SER A 191 -14.26 -22.53 3.64
N LYS A 192 -13.46 -22.79 2.60
CA LYS A 192 -12.83 -21.74 1.81
C LYS A 192 -13.82 -21.12 0.82
N PHE A 193 -14.64 -21.95 0.18
CA PHE A 193 -15.70 -21.46 -0.71
C PHE A 193 -16.73 -20.59 0.02
N TYR A 194 -17.23 -21.02 1.17
CA TYR A 194 -18.18 -20.21 1.94
C TYR A 194 -17.57 -18.90 2.46
N ALA A 195 -16.27 -18.87 2.79
CA ALA A 195 -15.59 -17.62 3.11
C ALA A 195 -15.56 -16.68 1.90
N ASP A 196 -15.35 -17.22 0.69
CA ASP A 196 -15.32 -16.43 -0.54
C ASP A 196 -16.70 -15.87 -0.89
N VAL A 197 -17.78 -16.61 -0.60
CA VAL A 197 -19.17 -16.13 -0.69
C VAL A 197 -19.44 -14.99 0.30
N VAL A 198 -19.07 -15.14 1.58
CA VAL A 198 -19.27 -14.11 2.61
C VAL A 198 -18.48 -12.84 2.32
N LEU A 199 -17.32 -12.95 1.67
CA LEU A 199 -16.52 -11.81 1.23
C LEU A 199 -17.00 -11.17 -0.07
N GLY A 200 -18.06 -11.69 -0.70
CA GLY A 200 -18.55 -11.21 -2.00
C GLY A 200 -17.57 -11.44 -3.16
N GLN A 201 -16.61 -12.36 -3.01
CA GLN A 201 -15.71 -12.80 -4.08
C GLN A 201 -16.41 -13.75 -5.07
N VAL A 202 -17.56 -14.28 -4.66
CA VAL A 202 -18.50 -15.02 -5.51
C VAL A 202 -19.76 -14.19 -5.63
N VAL A 203 -20.14 -13.87 -6.86
CA VAL A 203 -21.36 -13.15 -7.22
C VAL A 203 -22.31 -14.13 -7.90
N PHE A 204 -23.58 -14.05 -7.54
CA PHE A 204 -24.65 -14.91 -8.02
C PHE A 204 -25.44 -14.21 -9.13
#